data_AF-A0A975H3Q2-F1
#
_entry.id   AF-A0A975H3Q2-F1
#
_cell.length_a   1.000
_cell.length_b   1.000
_cell.length_c   1.000
_cell.angle_alpha   90.00
_cell.angle_beta   90.00
_cell.angle_gamma   90.00
#
_symmetry.space_group_name_H-M   'P 1'
#
loop_
_entity.id
_entity.type
_entity.pdbx_description
1 polymer ?
#
loop_
_entity_poly.entity_id
_entity_poly.type
_entity_poly.pdbx_seq_one_letter_code
_entity_poly.pdbx_strand_id
1 'polypeptide(L)' 'MTALAKMTAKNQLTLPKAVTEAVGSPEYFDVEARDGQIVLTPVRIQRGDAVRAKLAALDLTEADIADAVRWARQPG' A
#
# COMPACT_ATOMS: atom_id res chain seq x y z
N MET A 1 12.51 3.21 -16.56
CA MET A 1 11.71 2.03 -16.18
C MET A 1 11.39 2.18 -14.72
N THR A 2 10.11 2.23 -14.35
CA THR A 2 9.63 2.35 -12.98
C THR A 2 9.17 0.98 -12.47
N ALA A 3 9.38 0.69 -11.19
CA ALA A 3 8.96 -0.56 -10.57
C ALA A 3 8.61 -0.35 -9.09
N LEU A 4 7.46 -0.86 -8.68
CA LEU A 4 7.06 -0.86 -7.28
C LEU A 4 7.84 -1.94 -6.51
N ALA A 5 8.65 -1.51 -5.55
CA ALA A 5 9.46 -2.39 -4.72
C ALA A 5 9.01 -2.32 -3.26
N LYS A 6 8.91 -3.50 -2.64
CA LYS A 6 8.80 -3.62 -1.18
C LYS A 6 10.20 -3.62 -0.58
N MET A 7 10.38 -2.96 0.56
CA MET A 7 11.62 -3.09 1.33
C MET A 7 11.72 -4.53 1.88
N THR A 8 12.73 -5.30 1.46
CA THR A 8 12.92 -6.71 1.87
C THR A 8 14.38 -7.01 2.23
N ALA A 9 14.61 -8.06 3.00
CA ALA A 9 15.95 -8.49 3.41
C ALA A 9 16.80 -9.12 2.29
N LYS A 10 16.19 -9.44 1.14
CA LYS A 10 16.90 -10.12 0.03
C LYS A 10 17.65 -9.14 -0.88
N ASN A 11 17.15 -7.91 -1.04
CA ASN A 11 17.72 -6.87 -1.89
C ASN A 11 17.90 -5.58 -1.06
N GLN A 12 18.81 -5.61 -0.08
CA GLN A 12 18.98 -4.51 0.87
C GLN A 12 19.89 -3.41 0.29
N LEU A 13 19.43 -2.16 0.36
CA LEU A 13 20.23 -0.96 0.12
C LEU A 13 20.40 -0.23 1.46
N THR A 14 21.65 -0.04 1.90
CA THR A 14 21.92 0.70 3.14
C THR A 14 21.92 2.19 2.87
N LEU A 15 21.04 2.92 3.54
CA LEU A 15 20.91 4.37 3.44
C LEU A 15 21.27 5.05 4.78
N PRO A 16 21.80 6.29 4.78
CA PRO A 16 22.01 7.04 6.01
C PRO A 16 20.70 7.25 6.77
N LYS A 17 20.75 7.06 8.10
CA LYS A 17 19.57 7.16 8.98
C LYS A 17 18.83 8.49 8.84
N ALA A 18 19.56 9.60 8.76
CA ALA A 18 18.98 10.94 8.59
C ALA A 18 18.15 11.07 7.30
N VAL A 19 18.55 10.39 6.22
CA VAL A 19 17.83 10.40 4.93
C VAL A 19 16.55 9.58 5.05
N THR A 20 16.62 8.40 5.67
CA THR A 20 15.44 7.57 5.91
C THR A 20 14.43 8.24 6.83
N GLU A 21 14.87 8.95 7.88
CA GLU A 21 13.96 9.66 8.79
C GLU A 21 13.21 10.80 8.09
N ALA A 22 13.86 11.51 7.18
CA ALA A 22 13.24 12.61 6.42
C ALA A 22 12.08 12.14 5.53
N VAL A 23 12.12 10.89 5.05
CA VAL A 23 11.07 10.28 4.22
C VAL A 23 10.12 9.38 5.01
N GLY A 24 10.34 9.23 6.31
CA GLY A 24 9.61 8.34 7.21
C GLY A 24 9.97 6.85 7.02
N SER A 25 9.10 5.95 7.51
CA SER A 25 9.28 4.50 7.41
C SER A 25 8.27 3.85 6.44
N PRO A 26 8.32 4.15 5.13
CA PRO A 26 7.42 3.53 4.15
C PRO A 26 7.76 2.05 3.92
N GLU A 27 6.73 1.22 3.73
CA GLU A 27 6.92 -0.20 3.39
C GLU A 27 7.22 -0.43 1.90
N TYR A 28 6.81 0.52 1.06
CA TYR A 28 6.89 0.44 -0.40
C TYR A 28 7.50 1.70 -0.99
N PHE A 29 8.25 1.51 -2.07
CA PHE A 29 8.84 2.57 -2.88
C PHE A 29 8.53 2.33 -4.34
N ASP A 30 8.23 3.40 -5.07
CA ASP A 30 8.39 3.39 -6.51
C ASP A 30 9.87 3.65 -6.81
N VAL A 31 10.45 2.76 -7.60
CA VAL A 31 11.88 2.75 -7.91
C VAL A 31 12.05 3.02 -9.39
N GLU A 32 12.78 4.07 -9.73
CA GLU A 32 13.16 4.35 -11.09
C GLU A 32 14.65 4.60 -11.23
N ALA A 33 15.20 4.14 -12.35
CA ALA A 33 16.51 4.56 -12.82
C ALA A 33 16.32 5.71 -13.82
N ARG A 34 16.86 6.87 -13.49
CA ARG A 34 16.80 8.08 -14.33
C ARG A 34 18.16 8.76 -14.35
N ASP A 35 18.71 9.00 -15.54
CA ASP A 35 19.95 9.76 -15.73
C ASP A 35 21.13 9.25 -14.87
N GLY A 36 21.23 7.93 -14.68
CA GLY A 36 22.26 7.28 -13.84
C GLY A 36 21.98 7.32 -12.33
N GLN A 37 20.83 7.84 -11.91
CA GLN A 37 20.39 7.91 -10.51
C GLN A 37 19.29 6.90 -10.23
N ILE A 38 19.27 6.36 -9.00
CA ILE A 38 18.14 5.60 -8.48
C ILE A 38 17.28 6.55 -7.66
N VAL A 39 16.04 6.77 -8.09
CA VAL A 39 15.05 7.55 -7.35
C VAL A 39 14.15 6.59 -6.59
N LEU A 40 14.06 6.80 -5.29
CA LEU A 40 13.20 6.03 -4.39
C LEU A 40 12.09 6.96 -3.89
N THR A 41 10.88 6.76 -4.38
CA THR A 41 9.72 7.57 -3.98
C THR A 41 8.86 6.78 -3.00
N PRO A 42 8.77 7.18 -1.71
CA PRO A 42 7.87 6.56 -0.75
C PRO A 42 6.44 6.51 -1.26
N VAL A 43 5.82 5.33 -1.26
CA VAL A 43 4.40 5.18 -1.63
C VAL A 43 3.64 4.55 -0.48
N ARG A 44 2.53 5.19 -0.10
CA ARG A 44 1.55 4.60 0.81
C ARG A 44 0.62 3.73 -0.01
N ILE A 45 0.79 2.41 0.06
CA ILE A 45 -0.22 1.51 -0.49
C ILE A 45 -1.44 1.57 0.41
N GLN A 46 -2.44 2.34 -0.01
CA GLN A 46 -3.75 2.31 0.62
C GLN A 46 -4.41 0.97 0.28
N ARG A 47 -4.34 0.00 1.21
CA ARG A 47 -5.14 -1.23 1.10
C ARG A 47 -6.64 -0.95 0.96
N GLY A 48 -7.10 0.26 1.31
CA GLY A 48 -8.49 0.70 1.13
C GLY A 48 -8.98 0.63 -0.32
N ASP A 49 -8.12 0.91 -1.30
CA ASP A 49 -8.52 0.87 -2.71
C ASP A 49 -8.49 -0.56 -3.26
N ALA A 50 -7.58 -1.41 -2.77
CA ALA A 50 -7.62 -2.85 -3.06
C ALA A 50 -8.84 -3.53 -2.42
N VAL A 51 -9.27 -3.09 -1.23
CA VAL A 51 -10.51 -3.54 -0.58
C VAL A 51 -11.73 -3.03 -1.35
N ARG A 52 -11.79 -1.74 -1.71
CA ARG A 52 -12.88 -1.19 -2.54
C ARG A 52 -12.96 -1.82 -3.93
N ALA A 53 -11.84 -2.05 -4.59
CA ALA A 53 -11.79 -2.75 -5.87
C ALA A 53 -12.21 -4.22 -5.74
N LYS A 54 -11.84 -4.91 -4.65
CA LYS A 54 -12.31 -6.27 -4.37
C LYS A 54 -13.80 -6.31 -4.05
N LEU A 55 -14.33 -5.33 -3.30
CA LEU A 55 -15.76 -5.19 -3.02
C LEU A 55 -16.56 -4.91 -4.30
N ALA A 56 -16.07 -4.02 -5.16
CA ALA A 56 -16.67 -3.73 -6.47
C ALA A 56 -16.62 -4.94 -7.43
N ALA A 57 -15.53 -5.71 -7.40
CA ALA A 57 -15.40 -6.93 -8.20
C ALA A 57 -16.29 -8.09 -7.70
N LEU A 58 -16.79 -8.02 -6.45
CA LEU A 58 -17.72 -8.98 -5.87
C LEU A 58 -19.18 -8.56 -6.05
N ASP A 59 -19.45 -7.46 -6.77
CA ASP A 59 -20.78 -6.86 -7.00
C ASP A 59 -21.56 -6.60 -5.70
N LEU A 60 -20.83 -6.35 -4.61
CA LEU A 60 -21.42 -6.08 -3.31
C LEU A 60 -21.98 -4.66 -3.30
N THR A 61 -23.30 -4.59 -3.18
CA THR A 61 -24.08 -3.36 -3.18
C THR A 61 -24.09 -2.74 -1.79
N GLU A 62 -24.55 -1.47 -1.70
CA GLU A 62 -24.76 -0.82 -0.39
C GLU A 62 -25.72 -1.61 0.51
N ALA A 63 -26.63 -2.40 -0.07
CA ALA A 63 -27.53 -3.28 0.66
C ALA A 63 -26.78 -4.43 1.34
N ASP A 64 -25.81 -5.05 0.67
CA ASP A 64 -24.98 -6.13 1.23
C ASP A 64 -24.13 -5.64 2.41
N ILE A 65 -23.65 -4.40 2.32
CA ILE A 65 -22.92 -3.74 3.42
C ILE A 65 -23.85 -3.47 4.60
N ALA A 66 -25.06 -2.96 4.34
CA ALA A 66 -26.05 -2.71 5.37
C ALA A 66 -26.46 -4.00 6.09
N ASP A 67 -26.62 -5.10 5.36
CA ASP A 67 -27.00 -6.41 5.92
C ASP A 67 -25.87 -7.04 6.73
N ALA A 68 -24.62 -6.93 6.27
CA ALA A 68 -23.45 -7.37 7.04
C ALA A 68 -23.30 -6.59 8.35
N VAL A 69 -23.52 -5.26 8.34
CA VAL A 69 -23.47 -4.42 9.55
C VAL A 69 -24.63 -4.75 10.49
N ARG A 70 -25.82 -5.04 9.95
CA ARG A 70 -27.00 -5.42 10.75
C ARG A 70 -26.80 -6.78 11.42
N TRP A 71 -26.24 -7.75 10.70
CA TRP A 71 -25.85 -9.06 11.24
C TRP A 71 -24.81 -8.93 12.34
N ALA A 72 -23.72 -8.18 12.10
CA ALA A 72 -22.65 -7.97 13.08
C ALA A 72 -23.11 -7.24 14.36
N ARG A 73 -24.23 -6.51 14.30
CA ARG A 73 -24.83 -5.79 15.44
C ARG A 73 -26.00 -6.53 16.07
N GLN A 74 -26.37 -7.71 15.60
CA GLN A 74 -27.29 -8.54 16.36
C GLN A 74 -26.60 -8.93 17.68
N PRO A 75 -27.24 -8.69 18.84
CA PRO A 75 -26.73 -9.22 20.09
C PRO A 75 -26.76 -10.75 19.98
N GLY A 76 -25.61 -11.38 20.27
CA GLY A 76 -25.55 -12.83 20.45
C GLY A 76 -26.34 -13.29 21.66
#